data_AF-A0A3D5K4E2-F1
#
_entry.id   AF-A0A3D5K4E2-F1
#
_cell.length_a   1.000
_cell.length_b   1.000
_cell.length_c   1.000
_cell.angle_alpha   90.00
_cell.angle_beta   90.00
_cell.angle_gamma   90.00
#
_symmetry.space_group_name_H-M   'P 1'
#
loop_
_entity.id
_entity.type
_entity.pdbx_description
1 polymer ?
#
loop_
_entity_poly.entity_id
_entity_poly.type
_entity_poly.pdbx_seq_one_letter_code
_entity_poly.pdbx_strand_id
1 'polypeptide(L)'
;MFEVFDASDVDLDQTLQVCEGSDAATWYRGEIRAAHYGDQQRTVNVLPVEQYLRSVVPREMPASWADLGEGAGAVALEVQAVAARSYSLAEDRYDYARTCDTIRCQVYEGRQSRHGSRAWSNEDDRSDAAINVTAGIVRMWGEEVSRTEFSASTGGHTITADFPGVPDLGDDVEINPVHRWTTELTVQQVESAFGVVGLYEIWVAARDGFGDDGGRVDQMDLISRNGDVVTVTGNRFRREFGLKSNWYGVDFGPPDADLAFPEQRYDEYRLTTGYTEEEWTLVLSGAEYLDMHPAEFQRAAIWVTSFLLNLSQNPDGPEPLDPPPAVDGPYRMKTAYFASSGGQIAAEHVAGAFAINGAEAQKAATTVLVFLVGLSRARTGT
;
A
#
# COMPACT_ATOMS: atom_id res chain seq x y z
N MET A 1 22.35 -44.84 -27.43
CA MET A 1 22.56 -43.47 -27.94
C MET A 1 21.19 -42.83 -27.92
N PHE A 2 20.89 -42.01 -26.92
CA PHE A 2 19.66 -41.21 -26.92
C PHE A 2 19.97 -39.99 -27.78
N GLU A 3 19.34 -39.90 -28.94
CA GLU A 3 19.35 -38.67 -29.74
C GLU A 3 18.57 -37.63 -28.94
N VAL A 4 19.21 -36.52 -28.58
CA VAL A 4 18.50 -35.34 -28.10
C VAL A 4 17.80 -34.78 -29.33
N PHE A 5 16.52 -35.12 -29.50
CA PHE A 5 15.68 -34.52 -30.53
C PHE A 5 15.59 -33.03 -30.23
N ASP A 6 15.97 -32.19 -31.19
CA ASP A 6 15.65 -30.76 -31.15
C ASP A 6 14.14 -30.61 -31.41
N ALA A 7 13.36 -30.76 -30.34
CA ALA A 7 11.91 -30.63 -30.36
C ALA A 7 11.44 -29.17 -30.22
N SER A 8 12.30 -28.20 -30.55
CA SER A 8 12.01 -26.78 -30.40
C SER A 8 10.82 -26.29 -31.22
N ASP A 9 10.52 -26.92 -32.37
CA ASP A 9 9.39 -26.55 -33.24
C ASP A 9 8.64 -27.75 -33.81
N VAL A 10 8.59 -28.87 -33.08
CA VAL A 10 7.76 -30.02 -33.49
C VAL A 10 6.28 -29.65 -33.50
N ASP A 11 5.47 -30.32 -34.32
CA ASP A 11 4.02 -30.08 -34.36
C ASP A 11 3.33 -30.52 -33.05
N LEU A 12 2.11 -30.03 -32.80
CA LEU A 12 1.36 -30.33 -31.57
C LEU A 12 1.01 -31.81 -31.42
N ASP A 13 0.84 -32.53 -32.53
CA ASP A 13 0.59 -33.98 -32.55
C ASP A 13 1.83 -34.80 -32.14
N GLN A 14 2.99 -34.16 -32.10
CA GLN A 14 4.27 -34.72 -31.64
C GLN A 14 4.75 -34.10 -30.31
N THR A 15 4.00 -33.14 -29.77
CA THR A 15 4.30 -32.49 -28.49
C THR A 15 3.71 -33.29 -27.33
N LEU A 16 4.41 -33.36 -26.20
CA LEU A 16 3.93 -34.10 -25.02
C LEU A 16 2.62 -33.51 -24.51
N GLN A 17 1.57 -34.33 -24.49
CA GLN A 17 0.26 -33.96 -23.97
C GLN A 17 0.05 -34.54 -22.58
N VAL A 18 -0.26 -33.68 -21.61
CA VAL A 18 -0.76 -34.06 -20.28
C VAL A 18 -2.27 -33.90 -20.27
N CYS A 19 -3.00 -34.99 -20.04
CA CYS A 19 -4.45 -34.98 -19.93
C CYS A 19 -4.88 -34.70 -18.48
N GLU A 20 -5.63 -33.63 -18.29
CA GLU A 20 -6.14 -33.19 -16.99
C GLU A 20 -7.62 -33.60 -16.89
N GLY A 21 -7.84 -34.86 -16.55
CA GLY A 21 -9.17 -35.48 -16.63
C GLY A 21 -9.61 -35.72 -18.07
N SER A 22 -10.93 -35.78 -18.29
CA SER A 22 -11.51 -36.10 -19.61
C SER A 22 -11.67 -34.90 -20.53
N ASP A 23 -11.70 -33.68 -19.99
CA ASP A 23 -12.12 -32.47 -20.72
C ASP A 23 -11.02 -31.41 -20.87
N ALA A 24 -9.88 -31.58 -20.19
CA ALA A 24 -8.76 -30.65 -20.26
C ALA A 24 -7.46 -31.36 -20.68
N ALA A 25 -6.60 -30.63 -21.38
CA ALA A 25 -5.27 -31.08 -21.73
C ALA A 25 -4.32 -29.91 -21.96
N THR A 26 -3.07 -30.12 -21.61
CA THR A 26 -1.98 -29.14 -21.81
C THR A 26 -0.82 -29.80 -22.54
N TRP A 27 -0.27 -29.11 -23.53
CA TRP A 27 0.87 -29.55 -24.31
C TRP A 27 2.13 -28.89 -23.79
N TYR A 28 3.18 -29.67 -23.56
CA TYR A 28 4.44 -29.22 -22.99
C TYR A 28 5.59 -29.48 -23.94
N ARG A 29 6.53 -28.53 -23.99
CA ARG A 29 7.81 -28.69 -24.68
C ARG A 29 8.80 -29.47 -23.79
N GLY A 30 9.85 -29.98 -24.40
CA GLY A 30 10.89 -30.73 -23.68
C GLY A 30 10.40 -32.08 -23.17
N GLU A 31 10.75 -32.41 -21.92
CA GLU A 31 10.49 -33.71 -21.30
C GLU A 31 9.63 -33.56 -20.04
N ILE A 32 8.79 -34.56 -19.76
CA ILE A 32 8.10 -34.69 -18.48
C ILE A 32 8.78 -35.80 -17.67
N ARG A 33 9.22 -35.47 -16.47
CA ARG A 33 9.90 -36.39 -15.54
C ARG A 33 9.09 -36.53 -14.26
N ALA A 34 9.12 -37.73 -13.69
CA ALA A 34 8.70 -37.95 -12.31
C ALA A 34 9.89 -37.75 -11.37
N ALA A 35 9.68 -37.00 -10.30
CA ALA A 35 10.62 -36.85 -9.20
C ALA A 35 9.97 -37.25 -7.87
N HIS A 36 10.78 -37.68 -6.90
CA HIS A 36 10.33 -37.94 -5.54
C HIS A 36 10.79 -36.82 -4.63
N TYR A 37 9.88 -36.31 -3.78
CA TYR A 37 10.18 -35.31 -2.76
C TYR A 37 9.45 -35.67 -1.46
N GLY A 38 10.20 -36.19 -0.49
CA GLY A 38 9.62 -36.89 0.65
C GLY A 38 8.75 -38.07 0.18
N ASP A 39 7.53 -38.17 0.72
CA ASP A 39 6.56 -39.21 0.34
C ASP A 39 5.70 -38.85 -0.88
N GLN A 40 5.97 -37.71 -1.53
CA GLN A 40 5.18 -37.20 -2.66
C GLN A 40 5.89 -37.44 -4.00
N GLN A 41 5.13 -37.87 -5.00
CA GLN A 41 5.58 -37.85 -6.39
C GLN A 41 5.30 -36.46 -6.99
N ARG A 42 6.28 -35.93 -7.70
CA ARG A 42 6.23 -34.64 -8.40
C ARG A 42 6.38 -34.88 -9.89
N THR A 43 5.57 -34.17 -10.67
CA THR A 43 5.73 -34.10 -12.12
C THR A 43 6.53 -32.84 -12.44
N VAL A 44 7.61 -32.98 -13.19
CA VAL A 44 8.54 -31.90 -13.52
C VAL A 44 8.66 -31.80 -15.03
N ASN A 45 8.40 -30.62 -15.59
CA ASN A 45 8.72 -30.35 -16.98
C ASN A 45 10.16 -29.83 -17.09
N VAL A 46 11.00 -30.55 -17.84
CA VAL A 46 12.40 -30.22 -18.10
C VAL A 46 12.53 -29.77 -19.55
N LEU A 47 12.93 -28.52 -19.75
CA LEU A 47 13.04 -27.90 -21.06
C LEU A 47 14.13 -26.81 -21.07
N PRO A 48 14.68 -26.47 -22.26
CA PRO A 48 15.55 -25.32 -22.41
C PRO A 48 14.86 -24.02 -21.98
N VAL A 49 15.60 -23.10 -21.36
CA VAL A 49 15.03 -21.85 -20.82
C VAL A 49 14.34 -21.01 -21.90
N GLU A 50 14.87 -20.95 -23.12
CA GLU A 50 14.23 -20.20 -24.20
C GLU A 50 12.84 -20.74 -24.57
N GLN A 51 12.62 -22.06 -24.48
CA GLN A 51 11.31 -22.68 -24.71
C GLN A 51 10.35 -22.43 -23.54
N TYR A 52 10.87 -22.38 -22.32
CA TYR A 52 10.09 -22.00 -21.14
C TYR A 52 9.57 -20.56 -21.26
N LEU A 53 10.41 -19.64 -21.75
CA LEU A 53 10.05 -18.24 -21.92
C LEU A 53 8.92 -18.00 -22.94
N ARG A 54 8.78 -18.85 -23.97
CA ARG A 54 7.68 -18.74 -24.96
C ARG A 54 6.30 -18.79 -24.33
N SER A 55 6.18 -19.50 -23.21
CA SER A 55 4.94 -19.54 -22.41
C SER A 55 4.93 -18.41 -21.36
N VAL A 56 6.05 -18.17 -20.66
CA VAL A 56 6.09 -17.21 -19.55
C VAL A 56 5.90 -15.77 -20.01
N VAL A 57 6.64 -15.31 -21.01
CA VAL A 57 6.63 -13.89 -21.42
C VAL A 57 5.22 -13.38 -21.76
N PRO A 58 4.44 -14.04 -22.64
CA PRO A 58 3.09 -13.57 -22.97
C PRO A 58 2.08 -13.75 -21.83
N ARG A 59 2.40 -14.54 -20.80
CA ARG A 59 1.55 -14.77 -19.62
C ARG A 59 1.80 -13.75 -18.51
N GLU A 60 3.01 -13.20 -18.44
CA GLU A 60 3.39 -12.18 -17.46
C GLU A 60 3.25 -10.76 -18.01
N MET A 61 3.51 -10.57 -19.31
CA MET A 61 3.34 -9.29 -19.99
C MET A 61 2.53 -9.48 -21.27
N PRO A 62 1.43 -8.71 -21.49
CA PRO A 62 0.61 -8.88 -22.68
C PRO A 62 1.42 -8.67 -23.96
N ALA A 63 1.45 -9.68 -24.84
CA ALA A 63 2.19 -9.61 -26.10
C ALA A 63 1.74 -8.45 -27.01
N SER A 64 0.49 -7.99 -26.87
CA SER A 64 -0.04 -6.81 -27.57
C SER A 64 0.66 -5.50 -27.23
N TRP A 65 1.45 -5.44 -26.14
CA TRP A 65 2.26 -4.27 -25.82
C TRP A 65 3.31 -4.00 -26.90
N ALA A 66 3.75 -5.03 -27.64
CA ALA A 66 4.67 -4.84 -28.77
C ALA A 66 4.15 -3.85 -29.82
N ASP A 67 2.83 -3.79 -30.02
CA ASP A 67 2.22 -2.96 -31.05
C ASP A 67 1.98 -1.50 -30.58
N LEU A 68 2.20 -1.21 -29.29
CA LEU A 68 2.02 0.13 -28.72
C LEU A 68 3.16 1.08 -29.13
N GLY A 69 2.84 2.38 -29.21
CA GLY A 69 3.82 3.43 -29.51
C GLY A 69 4.50 3.23 -30.86
N GLU A 70 3.75 2.83 -31.89
CA GLU A 70 4.27 2.55 -33.24
C GLU A 70 5.34 1.44 -33.26
N GLY A 71 5.20 0.44 -32.38
CA GLY A 71 6.14 -0.67 -32.25
C GLY A 71 7.21 -0.49 -31.17
N ALA A 72 7.31 0.70 -30.57
CA ALA A 72 8.28 0.97 -29.51
C ALA A 72 8.07 0.09 -28.26
N GLY A 73 6.83 -0.36 -28.02
CA GLY A 73 6.51 -1.24 -26.89
C GLY A 73 7.12 -2.64 -26.97
N ALA A 74 7.70 -3.05 -28.11
CA ALA A 74 8.41 -4.32 -28.23
C ALA A 74 9.58 -4.44 -27.23
N VAL A 75 10.23 -3.31 -26.91
CA VAL A 75 11.31 -3.24 -25.91
C VAL A 75 10.82 -3.67 -24.52
N ALA A 76 9.54 -3.46 -24.18
CA ALA A 76 8.99 -3.93 -22.91
C ALA A 76 9.00 -5.47 -22.84
N LEU A 77 8.63 -6.15 -23.94
CA LEU A 77 8.70 -7.62 -24.02
C LEU A 77 10.15 -8.12 -24.00
N GLU A 78 11.09 -7.40 -24.61
CA GLU A 78 12.53 -7.73 -24.55
C GLU A 78 13.05 -7.68 -23.11
N VAL A 79 12.69 -6.61 -22.37
CA VAL A 79 13.04 -6.47 -20.95
C VAL A 79 12.38 -7.59 -20.12
N GLN A 80 11.11 -7.90 -20.37
CA GLN A 80 10.41 -9.01 -19.70
C GLN A 80 11.08 -10.35 -19.98
N ALA A 81 11.52 -10.61 -21.22
CA ALA A 81 12.24 -11.84 -21.57
C ALA A 81 13.56 -11.97 -20.79
N VAL A 82 14.35 -10.89 -20.71
CA VAL A 82 15.59 -10.86 -19.92
C VAL A 82 15.32 -11.06 -18.43
N ALA A 83 14.30 -10.38 -17.87
CA ALA A 83 13.91 -10.53 -16.47
C ALA A 83 13.43 -11.97 -16.18
N ALA A 84 12.55 -12.51 -17.01
CA ALA A 84 12.03 -13.86 -16.81
C ALA A 84 13.13 -14.93 -16.92
N ARG A 85 14.07 -14.76 -17.87
CA ARG A 85 15.25 -15.63 -18.01
C ARG A 85 16.13 -15.58 -16.77
N SER A 86 16.47 -14.37 -16.32
CA SER A 86 17.34 -14.16 -15.15
C SER A 86 16.74 -14.77 -13.90
N TYR A 87 15.44 -14.50 -13.65
CA TYR A 87 14.68 -15.10 -12.55
C TYR A 87 14.76 -16.63 -12.58
N SER A 88 14.40 -17.27 -13.69
CA SER A 88 14.36 -18.73 -13.79
C SER A 88 15.74 -19.41 -13.63
N LEU A 89 16.82 -18.72 -14.01
CA LEU A 89 18.19 -19.21 -13.87
C LEU A 89 18.76 -18.99 -12.47
N ALA A 90 18.34 -17.92 -11.78
CA ALA A 90 18.72 -17.62 -10.41
C ALA A 90 17.93 -18.44 -9.38
N GLU A 91 16.73 -18.91 -9.72
CA GLU A 91 15.92 -19.76 -8.85
C GLU A 91 16.50 -21.18 -8.69
N ASP A 92 16.50 -21.65 -7.45
CA ASP A 92 16.79 -23.04 -7.07
C ASP A 92 15.85 -23.48 -5.94
N ARG A 93 14.54 -23.49 -6.26
CA ARG A 93 13.49 -23.54 -5.26
C ARG A 93 13.30 -24.92 -4.62
N TYR A 94 13.60 -25.98 -5.34
CA TYR A 94 13.46 -27.35 -4.88
C TYR A 94 14.63 -28.21 -5.40
N ASP A 95 15.04 -29.20 -4.62
CA ASP A 95 16.07 -30.18 -5.02
C ASP A 95 15.75 -30.89 -6.35
N TYR A 96 14.47 -30.94 -6.74
CA TYR A 96 13.98 -31.59 -7.96
C TYR A 96 13.61 -30.61 -9.09
N ALA A 97 13.52 -29.31 -8.84
CA ALA A 97 13.09 -28.31 -9.81
C ALA A 97 13.56 -26.90 -9.45
N ARG A 98 14.08 -26.18 -10.44
CA ARG A 98 14.54 -24.80 -10.28
C ARG A 98 13.40 -23.85 -9.89
N THR A 99 12.25 -23.98 -10.53
CA THR A 99 11.09 -23.07 -10.38
C THR A 99 9.77 -23.86 -10.27
N CYS A 100 8.65 -23.16 -10.25
CA CYS A 100 7.28 -23.70 -10.26
C CYS A 100 6.43 -23.03 -11.36
N ASP A 101 5.30 -23.65 -11.68
CA ASP A 101 4.36 -23.30 -12.75
C ASP A 101 3.17 -22.45 -12.28
N THR A 102 3.34 -21.72 -11.17
CA THR A 102 2.28 -20.89 -10.58
C THR A 102 2.74 -19.46 -10.37
N ILE A 103 1.79 -18.56 -10.07
CA ILE A 103 2.06 -17.16 -9.67
C ILE A 103 3.01 -16.98 -8.49
N ARG A 104 3.39 -18.06 -7.79
CA ARG A 104 4.43 -18.02 -6.74
C ARG A 104 5.84 -17.95 -7.31
N CYS A 105 6.01 -18.32 -8.57
CA CYS A 105 7.23 -18.22 -9.33
C CYS A 105 6.92 -17.38 -10.58
N GLN A 106 6.58 -18.03 -11.69
CA GLN A 106 6.08 -17.39 -12.90
C GLN A 106 4.97 -18.25 -13.49
N VAL A 107 4.06 -17.62 -14.22
CA VAL A 107 2.96 -18.28 -14.89
C VAL A 107 3.51 -19.04 -16.11
N TYR A 108 3.64 -20.36 -15.96
CA TYR A 108 4.01 -21.27 -17.04
C TYR A 108 2.85 -22.24 -17.31
N GLU A 109 2.20 -22.09 -18.47
CA GLU A 109 1.03 -22.90 -18.83
C GLU A 109 1.34 -23.92 -19.94
N GLY A 110 2.61 -24.21 -20.19
CA GLY A 110 3.02 -25.01 -21.35
C GLY A 110 2.82 -24.26 -22.68
N ARG A 111 2.83 -24.99 -23.79
CA ARG A 111 2.72 -24.46 -25.15
C ARG A 111 1.27 -24.13 -25.55
N GLN A 112 0.34 -24.99 -25.15
CA GLN A 112 -1.07 -24.90 -25.55
C GLN A 112 -1.94 -25.55 -24.49
N SER A 113 -3.12 -24.98 -24.29
CA SER A 113 -4.14 -25.55 -23.40
C SER A 113 -5.44 -25.78 -24.16
N ARG A 114 -6.18 -26.80 -23.72
CA ARG A 114 -7.54 -27.13 -24.17
C ARG A 114 -8.43 -27.33 -22.95
N HIS A 115 -9.63 -26.77 -23.02
CA HIS A 115 -10.73 -27.08 -22.12
C HIS A 115 -12.04 -27.19 -22.93
N GLY A 116 -12.70 -28.34 -22.86
CA GLY A 116 -13.83 -28.64 -23.73
C GLY A 116 -13.44 -28.62 -25.20
N SER A 117 -14.27 -27.96 -26.01
CA SER A 117 -14.00 -27.74 -27.43
C SER A 117 -13.05 -26.57 -27.71
N ARG A 118 -12.61 -25.83 -26.69
CA ARG A 118 -11.76 -24.65 -26.86
C ARG A 118 -10.31 -25.03 -26.67
N ALA A 119 -9.46 -24.62 -27.61
CA ALA A 119 -8.01 -24.72 -27.50
C ALA A 119 -7.39 -23.35 -27.80
N TRP A 120 -6.30 -23.00 -27.13
CA TRP A 120 -5.59 -21.74 -27.34
C TRP A 120 -4.08 -21.92 -27.18
N SER A 121 -3.32 -21.15 -27.95
CA SER A 121 -1.88 -21.06 -27.78
C SER A 121 -1.55 -20.33 -26.47
N ASN A 122 -0.53 -20.80 -25.78
CA ASN A 122 0.07 -20.09 -24.66
C ASN A 122 1.33 -19.31 -25.07
N GLU A 123 1.66 -19.34 -26.36
CA GLU A 123 2.77 -18.64 -27.00
C GLU A 123 2.25 -17.59 -28.00
N ASP A 124 3.03 -16.53 -28.23
CA ASP A 124 2.71 -15.45 -29.17
C ASP A 124 3.97 -15.02 -29.94
N ASP A 125 3.86 -14.86 -31.26
CA ASP A 125 4.98 -14.54 -32.15
C ASP A 125 5.68 -13.22 -31.77
N ARG A 126 4.95 -12.24 -31.21
CA ARG A 126 5.54 -10.96 -30.77
C ARG A 126 6.45 -11.14 -29.58
N SER A 127 6.05 -11.96 -28.60
CA SER A 127 6.93 -12.33 -27.49
C SER A 127 8.07 -13.25 -27.93
N ASP A 128 7.83 -14.16 -28.88
CA ASP A 128 8.88 -15.02 -29.43
C ASP A 128 9.97 -14.22 -30.14
N ALA A 129 9.61 -13.16 -30.86
CA ALA A 129 10.57 -12.23 -31.44
C ALA A 129 11.45 -11.57 -30.37
N ALA A 130 10.86 -11.09 -29.28
CA ALA A 130 11.58 -10.47 -28.16
C ALA A 130 12.50 -11.47 -27.42
N ILE A 131 12.05 -12.72 -27.25
CA ILE A 131 12.84 -13.81 -26.67
C ILE A 131 14.07 -14.09 -27.55
N ASN A 132 13.87 -14.21 -28.86
CA ASN A 132 14.93 -14.49 -29.83
C ASN A 132 15.98 -13.37 -29.90
N VAL A 133 15.55 -12.10 -29.92
CA VAL A 133 16.47 -10.93 -29.94
C VAL A 133 17.31 -10.86 -28.66
N THR A 134 16.76 -11.32 -27.53
CA THR A 134 17.43 -11.28 -26.22
C THR A 134 18.03 -12.63 -25.78
N ALA A 135 18.16 -13.59 -26.70
CA ALA A 135 18.60 -14.95 -26.37
C ALA A 135 19.91 -14.96 -25.58
N GLY A 136 19.91 -15.66 -24.45
CA GLY A 136 21.08 -15.75 -23.55
C GLY A 136 21.44 -14.47 -22.77
N ILE A 137 20.73 -13.35 -22.96
CA ILE A 137 20.95 -12.12 -22.18
C ILE A 137 20.26 -12.27 -20.82
N VAL A 138 21.04 -12.01 -19.76
CA VAL A 138 20.60 -12.05 -18.36
C VAL A 138 21.05 -10.80 -17.61
N ARG A 139 20.35 -10.48 -16.53
CA ARG A 139 20.75 -9.45 -15.58
C ARG A 139 21.70 -10.05 -14.56
N MET A 140 22.85 -9.41 -14.39
CA MET A 140 23.86 -9.78 -13.39
C MET A 140 23.87 -8.79 -12.22
N TRP A 141 24.18 -9.30 -11.03
CA TRP A 141 24.53 -8.51 -9.86
C TRP A 141 25.84 -9.05 -9.29
N GLY A 142 26.92 -8.29 -9.50
CA GLY A 142 28.27 -8.84 -9.30
C GLY A 142 28.54 -9.98 -10.29
N GLU A 143 28.91 -11.14 -9.75
CA GLU A 143 29.24 -12.34 -10.54
C GLU A 143 28.06 -13.34 -10.65
N GLU A 144 26.90 -13.02 -10.06
CA GLU A 144 25.74 -13.90 -10.02
C GLU A 144 24.59 -13.38 -10.89
N VAL A 145 23.79 -14.30 -11.43
CA VAL A 145 22.55 -13.95 -12.13
C VAL A 145 21.56 -13.41 -11.10
N SER A 146 20.98 -12.25 -11.40
CA SER A 146 20.04 -11.58 -10.48
C SER A 146 18.69 -12.26 -10.46
N ARG A 147 18.14 -12.43 -9.26
CA ARG A 147 16.74 -12.81 -9.03
C ARG A 147 15.81 -11.64 -9.33
N THR A 148 15.52 -11.41 -10.59
CA THR A 148 14.73 -10.26 -11.07
C THR A 148 13.22 -10.50 -10.87
N GLU A 149 12.76 -10.33 -9.63
CA GLU A 149 11.33 -10.25 -9.31
C GLU A 149 10.69 -9.07 -10.06
N PHE A 150 9.46 -9.25 -10.54
CA PHE A 150 8.69 -8.23 -11.24
C PHE A 150 7.22 -8.24 -10.80
N SER A 151 6.52 -7.14 -11.06
CA SER A 151 5.11 -6.97 -10.70
C SER A 151 4.40 -6.11 -11.74
N ALA A 152 3.07 -6.23 -11.83
CA ALA A 152 2.27 -5.44 -12.75
C ALA A 152 2.36 -3.92 -12.52
N SER A 153 2.56 -3.49 -11.26
CA SER A 153 2.74 -2.09 -10.88
C SER A 153 3.47 -1.99 -9.54
N THR A 154 4.32 -0.98 -9.40
CA THR A 154 5.16 -0.74 -8.23
C THR A 154 4.57 0.31 -7.28
N GLY A 155 3.57 1.09 -7.70
CA GLY A 155 3.06 2.24 -6.96
C GLY A 155 3.96 3.48 -7.02
N GLY A 156 4.92 3.51 -7.95
CA GLY A 156 5.89 4.60 -8.13
C GLY A 156 7.25 4.37 -7.48
N HIS A 157 7.42 3.29 -6.71
CA HIS A 157 8.71 2.90 -6.12
C HIS A 157 8.78 1.41 -5.84
N THR A 158 9.89 0.75 -6.19
CA THR A 158 10.09 -0.68 -5.89
C THR A 158 10.38 -0.90 -4.41
N ILE A 159 10.13 -2.11 -3.91
CA ILE A 159 10.49 -2.47 -2.53
C ILE A 159 12.01 -2.64 -2.39
N THR A 160 12.50 -2.44 -1.17
CA THR A 160 13.83 -2.96 -0.79
C THR A 160 13.69 -4.40 -0.32
N ALA A 161 14.39 -5.32 -0.99
CA ALA A 161 14.50 -6.72 -0.59
C ALA A 161 15.95 -7.17 -0.79
N ASP A 162 16.20 -8.09 -1.71
CA ASP A 162 17.56 -8.49 -2.10
C ASP A 162 18.31 -7.34 -2.81
N PHE A 163 17.56 -6.40 -3.40
CA PHE A 163 18.08 -5.20 -4.04
C PHE A 163 17.51 -3.93 -3.37
N PRO A 164 18.27 -2.82 -3.36
CA PRO A 164 17.74 -1.53 -2.94
C PRO A 164 16.54 -1.12 -3.80
N GLY A 165 15.46 -0.71 -3.15
CA GLY A 165 14.31 -0.12 -3.83
C GLY A 165 14.71 1.18 -4.53
N VAL A 166 14.11 1.45 -5.69
CA VAL A 166 14.35 2.65 -6.49
C VAL A 166 13.03 3.28 -6.93
N PRO A 167 13.00 4.61 -7.14
CA PRO A 167 11.86 5.27 -7.78
C PRO A 167 11.60 4.65 -9.17
N ASP A 168 10.32 4.45 -9.47
CA ASP A 168 9.86 3.87 -10.73
C ASP A 168 8.95 4.85 -11.47
N LEU A 169 9.58 5.69 -12.29
CA LEU A 169 8.88 6.69 -13.11
C LEU A 169 8.04 6.05 -14.22
N GLY A 170 8.24 4.76 -14.52
CA GLY A 170 7.43 4.02 -15.49
C GLY A 170 6.07 3.60 -14.94
N ASP A 171 5.86 3.71 -13.63
CA ASP A 171 4.64 3.28 -12.96
C ASP A 171 3.61 4.41 -12.77
N ASP A 172 4.05 5.61 -12.36
CA ASP A 172 3.21 6.81 -12.22
C ASP A 172 2.98 7.48 -13.59
N VAL A 173 2.26 6.76 -14.45
CA VAL A 173 1.84 7.21 -15.78
C VAL A 173 0.34 7.01 -15.95
N GLU A 174 -0.29 7.92 -16.71
CA GLU A 174 -1.75 7.93 -16.89
C GLU A 174 -2.31 6.62 -17.46
N ILE A 175 -1.54 5.93 -18.31
CA ILE A 175 -1.96 4.68 -18.92
C ILE A 175 -1.97 3.49 -17.96
N ASN A 176 -1.35 3.59 -16.78
CA ASN A 176 -1.29 2.50 -15.80
C ASN A 176 -2.61 2.42 -15.00
N PRO A 177 -3.48 1.43 -15.26
CA PRO A 177 -4.82 1.38 -14.67
C PRO A 177 -4.82 0.90 -13.22
N VAL A 178 -3.66 0.50 -12.69
CA VAL A 178 -3.53 -0.09 -11.35
C VAL A 178 -2.56 0.68 -10.45
N HIS A 179 -1.97 1.78 -10.93
CA HIS A 179 -1.15 2.69 -10.13
C HIS A 179 -1.95 3.26 -8.95
N ARG A 180 -3.14 3.83 -9.24
CA ARG A 180 -4.11 4.27 -8.23
C ARG A 180 -5.30 3.34 -8.22
N TRP A 181 -5.74 2.94 -7.02
CA TRP A 181 -6.86 2.04 -6.84
C TRP A 181 -7.58 2.32 -5.53
N THR A 182 -8.85 1.92 -5.46
CA THR A 182 -9.69 2.03 -4.26
C THR A 182 -10.42 0.72 -4.04
N THR A 183 -10.64 0.35 -2.79
CA THR A 183 -11.46 -0.80 -2.40
C THR A 183 -12.28 -0.42 -1.18
N GLU A 184 -13.58 -0.66 -1.25
CA GLU A 184 -14.49 -0.44 -0.13
C GLU A 184 -14.64 -1.74 0.67
N LEU A 185 -14.46 -1.64 1.99
CA LEU A 185 -14.67 -2.73 2.93
C LEU A 185 -15.67 -2.29 3.99
N THR A 186 -16.57 -3.19 4.37
CA THR A 186 -17.48 -2.92 5.48
C THR A 186 -16.78 -3.17 6.81
N VAL A 187 -17.24 -2.48 7.86
CA VAL A 187 -16.75 -2.68 9.23
C VAL A 187 -16.85 -4.15 9.64
N GLN A 188 -17.96 -4.82 9.28
CA GLN A 188 -18.19 -6.21 9.64
C GLN A 188 -17.18 -7.17 8.99
N GLN A 189 -16.71 -6.86 7.76
CA GLN A 189 -15.67 -7.65 7.11
C GLN A 189 -14.36 -7.57 7.89
N VAL A 190 -13.95 -6.37 8.31
CA VAL A 190 -12.72 -6.15 9.07
C VAL A 190 -12.80 -6.77 10.46
N GLU A 191 -13.91 -6.57 11.17
CA GLU A 191 -14.17 -7.16 12.48
C GLU A 191 -14.10 -8.69 12.43
N SER A 192 -14.77 -9.31 11.45
CA SER A 192 -14.81 -10.77 11.31
C SER A 192 -13.45 -11.36 10.97
N ALA A 193 -12.69 -10.69 10.10
CA ALA A 193 -11.40 -11.19 9.62
C ALA A 193 -10.29 -11.13 10.70
N PHE A 194 -10.33 -10.11 11.56
CA PHE A 194 -9.28 -9.89 12.58
C PHE A 194 -9.72 -10.16 14.01
N GLY A 195 -10.98 -10.55 14.22
CA GLY A 195 -11.52 -10.79 15.57
C GLY A 195 -11.62 -9.52 16.40
N VAL A 196 -11.82 -8.38 15.75
CA VAL A 196 -12.01 -7.07 16.40
C VAL A 196 -13.50 -6.86 16.66
N VAL A 197 -13.86 -6.30 17.81
CA VAL A 197 -15.26 -6.01 18.16
C VAL A 197 -15.41 -4.52 18.41
N GLY A 198 -16.37 -3.89 17.73
CA GLY A 198 -16.60 -2.45 17.84
C GLY A 198 -15.47 -1.66 17.21
N LEU A 199 -14.99 -2.08 16.04
CA LEU A 199 -13.93 -1.39 15.31
C LEU A 199 -14.31 0.09 15.14
N TYR A 200 -13.39 0.95 15.54
CA TYR A 200 -13.61 2.38 15.68
C TYR A 200 -12.72 3.22 14.79
N GLU A 201 -11.46 2.80 14.65
CA GLU A 201 -10.46 3.48 13.84
C GLU A 201 -9.48 2.44 13.29
N ILE A 202 -8.97 2.74 12.10
CA ILE A 202 -7.79 2.06 11.58
C ILE A 202 -6.68 3.10 11.46
N TRP A 203 -5.62 2.92 12.22
CA TRP A 203 -4.47 3.82 12.22
C TRP A 203 -3.27 3.17 11.52
N VAL A 204 -2.66 3.86 10.55
CA VAL A 204 -1.40 3.39 9.96
C VAL A 204 -0.24 3.79 10.87
N ALA A 205 0.28 2.81 11.61
CA ALA A 205 1.29 3.02 12.64
C ALA A 205 2.71 3.18 12.07
N ALA A 206 3.03 2.47 10.98
CA ALA A 206 4.35 2.53 10.34
C ALA A 206 4.27 2.24 8.82
N ARG A 207 5.19 2.87 8.09
CA ARG A 207 5.35 2.70 6.64
C ARG A 207 6.83 2.56 6.27
N ASP A 208 7.08 2.02 5.08
CA ASP A 208 8.44 1.80 4.55
C ASP A 208 9.17 3.09 4.13
N GLY A 209 8.45 4.21 4.00
CA GLY A 209 9.02 5.55 3.77
C GLY A 209 9.30 5.89 2.30
N PHE A 210 8.84 5.08 1.34
CA PHE A 210 9.14 5.28 -0.08
C PHE A 210 7.94 5.82 -0.86
N GLY A 211 8.11 6.98 -1.51
CA GLY A 211 7.10 7.57 -2.41
C GLY A 211 5.91 8.22 -1.71
N ASP A 212 4.81 8.34 -2.45
CA ASP A 212 3.55 8.95 -2.00
C ASP A 212 2.99 8.30 -0.72
N ASP A 213 2.27 9.10 0.09
CA ASP A 213 1.67 8.70 1.37
C ASP A 213 2.66 8.14 2.42
N GLY A 214 3.97 8.28 2.19
CA GLY A 214 5.01 7.67 3.01
C GLY A 214 5.22 6.18 2.71
N GLY A 215 4.68 5.68 1.59
CA GLY A 215 4.95 4.34 1.09
C GLY A 215 4.03 3.24 1.59
N ARG A 216 4.52 2.00 1.50
CA ARG A 216 3.76 0.81 1.86
C ARG A 216 3.51 0.75 3.35
N VAL A 217 2.32 0.29 3.73
CA VAL A 217 1.96 0.01 5.11
C VAL A 217 2.76 -1.19 5.60
N ASP A 218 3.61 -0.96 6.59
CA ASP A 218 4.31 -1.99 7.34
C ASP A 218 3.42 -2.51 8.47
N GLN A 219 2.89 -1.58 9.26
CA GLN A 219 2.08 -1.87 10.43
C GLN A 219 0.88 -0.92 10.52
N MET A 220 -0.26 -1.47 10.93
CA MET A 220 -1.46 -0.72 11.25
C MET A 220 -2.16 -1.29 12.48
N ASP A 221 -2.88 -0.42 13.18
CA ASP A 221 -3.61 -0.72 14.39
C ASP A 221 -5.11 -0.64 14.11
N LEU A 222 -5.81 -1.73 14.39
CA LEU A 222 -7.27 -1.80 14.38
C LEU A 222 -7.74 -1.51 15.81
N ILE A 223 -8.34 -0.34 16.01
CA ILE A 223 -8.66 0.18 17.34
C ILE A 223 -10.16 0.05 17.56
N SER A 224 -10.55 -0.61 18.64
CA SER A 224 -11.94 -0.76 19.07
C SER A 224 -12.43 0.44 19.88
N ARG A 225 -13.75 0.65 19.96
CA ARG A 225 -14.38 1.72 20.75
C ARG A 225 -14.05 1.66 22.24
N ASN A 226 -13.74 0.48 22.76
CA ASN A 226 -13.31 0.29 24.15
C ASN A 226 -11.81 0.54 24.38
N GLY A 227 -11.06 0.88 23.32
CA GLY A 227 -9.62 1.12 23.36
C GLY A 227 -8.76 -0.11 23.10
N ASP A 228 -9.34 -1.29 22.87
CA ASP A 228 -8.55 -2.47 22.50
C ASP A 228 -7.87 -2.26 21.15
N VAL A 229 -6.63 -2.69 21.02
CA VAL A 229 -5.82 -2.54 19.80
C VAL A 229 -5.41 -3.90 19.28
N VAL A 230 -5.72 -4.16 18.01
CA VAL A 230 -5.20 -5.30 17.25
C VAL A 230 -4.27 -4.79 16.17
N THR A 231 -2.98 -5.01 16.37
CA THR A 231 -1.94 -4.67 15.39
C THR A 231 -1.83 -5.74 14.31
N VAL A 232 -1.83 -5.32 13.04
CA VAL A 232 -1.61 -6.20 11.88
C VAL A 232 -0.63 -5.56 10.90
N THR A 233 0.02 -6.38 10.07
CA THR A 233 0.86 -5.85 8.98
C THR A 233 0.01 -5.47 7.78
N GLY A 234 0.45 -4.46 7.02
CA GLY A 234 -0.26 -4.05 5.79
C GLY A 234 -0.35 -5.20 4.78
N ASN A 235 0.69 -6.04 4.68
CA ASN A 235 0.66 -7.22 3.83
C ASN A 235 -0.31 -8.32 4.30
N ARG A 236 -0.54 -8.48 5.61
CA ARG A 236 -1.58 -9.39 6.12
C ARG A 236 -2.97 -8.88 5.73
N PHE A 237 -3.23 -7.59 5.94
CA PHE A 237 -4.50 -6.96 5.58
C PHE A 237 -4.77 -7.02 4.08
N ARG A 238 -3.75 -6.74 3.26
CA ARG A 238 -3.79 -6.94 1.80
C ARG A 238 -4.22 -8.36 1.41
N ARG A 239 -3.58 -9.38 1.98
CA ARG A 239 -3.86 -10.78 1.65
C ARG A 239 -5.26 -11.21 2.05
N GLU A 240 -5.73 -10.75 3.20
CA GLU A 240 -7.05 -11.07 3.74
C GLU A 240 -8.17 -10.58 2.82
N PHE A 241 -8.05 -9.37 2.27
CA PHE A 241 -9.07 -8.77 1.41
C PHE A 241 -8.75 -8.79 -0.09
N GLY A 242 -7.67 -9.46 -0.50
CA GLY A 242 -7.27 -9.53 -1.91
C GLY A 242 -6.94 -8.16 -2.52
N LEU A 243 -6.38 -7.24 -1.72
CA LEU A 243 -5.99 -5.91 -2.20
C LEU A 243 -4.80 -6.01 -3.18
N LYS A 244 -4.67 -5.03 -4.09
CA LYS A 244 -3.64 -5.04 -5.14
C LYS A 244 -2.22 -4.98 -4.58
N SER A 245 -2.00 -4.16 -3.55
CA SER A 245 -0.71 -3.98 -2.89
C SER A 245 -0.91 -3.67 -1.40
N ASN A 246 0.19 -3.61 -0.63
CA ASN A 246 0.17 -3.01 0.71
C ASN A 246 0.51 -1.52 0.69
N TRP A 247 0.52 -0.88 -0.49
CA TRP A 247 0.63 0.56 -0.62
C TRP A 247 -0.76 1.17 -0.74
N TYR A 248 -1.28 1.62 0.40
CA TYR A 248 -2.60 2.26 0.47
C TYR A 248 -2.68 3.20 1.67
N GLY A 249 -3.61 4.15 1.60
CA GLY A 249 -4.20 4.82 2.76
C GLY A 249 -5.42 4.05 3.27
N VAL A 250 -5.85 4.32 4.50
CA VAL A 250 -7.15 3.86 5.01
C VAL A 250 -7.93 5.07 5.47
N ASP A 251 -9.11 5.26 4.89
CA ASP A 251 -10.05 6.28 5.31
C ASP A 251 -11.14 5.63 6.18
N PHE A 252 -10.80 5.37 7.44
CA PHE A 252 -11.75 4.83 8.42
C PHE A 252 -11.43 5.30 9.83
N GLY A 253 -12.38 6.02 10.41
CA GLY A 253 -12.33 6.51 11.78
C GLY A 253 -13.17 7.78 11.94
N PRO A 254 -13.14 8.41 13.13
CA PRO A 254 -13.65 9.76 13.29
C PRO A 254 -12.96 10.71 12.29
N PRO A 255 -13.71 11.54 11.56
CA PRO A 255 -13.10 12.45 10.59
C PRO A 255 -12.13 13.40 11.28
N ASP A 256 -11.02 13.72 10.59
CA ASP A 256 -10.16 14.83 10.99
C ASP A 256 -10.75 16.12 10.41
N ALA A 257 -10.99 17.09 11.28
CA ALA A 257 -11.62 18.38 10.98
C ALA A 257 -10.61 19.53 11.08
N ASP A 258 -9.33 19.23 10.86
CA ASP A 258 -8.21 20.17 10.95
C ASP A 258 -8.36 21.31 9.92
N LEU A 259 -8.65 20.97 8.66
CA LEU A 259 -8.80 21.94 7.55
C LEU A 259 -10.23 22.46 7.40
N ALA A 260 -11.23 21.61 7.62
CA ALA A 260 -12.64 21.96 7.48
C ALA A 260 -13.51 21.13 8.42
N PHE A 261 -14.50 21.77 9.04
CA PHE A 261 -15.50 21.04 9.82
C PHE A 261 -16.44 20.27 8.89
N PRO A 262 -16.79 19.03 9.24
CA PRO A 262 -17.72 18.24 8.45
C PRO A 262 -19.12 18.87 8.41
N GLU A 263 -19.75 18.90 7.24
CA GLU A 263 -21.15 19.37 7.09
C GLU A 263 -22.14 18.49 7.86
N GLN A 264 -21.87 17.18 7.92
CA GLN A 264 -22.63 16.24 8.71
C GLN A 264 -22.10 16.20 10.15
N ARG A 265 -23.03 16.21 11.12
CA ARG A 265 -22.70 16.00 12.53
C ARG A 265 -22.32 14.53 12.79
N TYR A 266 -21.08 14.31 13.22
CA TYR A 266 -20.57 13.01 13.66
C TYR A 266 -20.55 12.91 15.19
N ASP A 267 -20.61 11.69 15.75
CA ASP A 267 -20.50 11.49 17.20
C ASP A 267 -19.16 12.00 17.76
N GLU A 268 -18.11 11.87 16.96
CA GLU A 268 -16.75 12.36 17.22
C GLU A 268 -16.18 12.90 15.91
N TYR A 269 -15.42 14.00 15.99
CA TYR A 269 -14.37 14.31 15.02
C TYR A 269 -13.10 14.64 15.79
N ARG A 270 -11.98 14.72 15.09
CA ARG A 270 -10.68 15.05 15.70
C ARG A 270 -10.12 16.31 15.09
N LEU A 271 -9.26 16.99 15.83
CA LEU A 271 -8.44 18.09 15.34
C LEU A 271 -6.98 17.69 15.51
N THR A 272 -6.25 17.61 14.40
CA THR A 272 -4.80 17.44 14.41
C THR A 272 -4.10 18.80 14.31
N THR A 273 -3.33 19.17 15.34
CA THR A 273 -2.63 20.46 15.40
C THR A 273 -1.13 20.28 15.62
N GLY A 274 -0.31 20.96 14.81
CA GLY A 274 1.15 20.99 14.94
C GLY A 274 1.67 22.13 15.81
N TYR A 275 2.75 21.86 16.53
CA TYR A 275 3.46 22.79 17.40
C TYR A 275 4.96 22.78 17.09
N THR A 276 5.58 23.95 17.18
CA THR A 276 7.04 24.07 17.27
C THR A 276 7.53 23.44 18.58
N GLU A 277 8.83 23.19 18.69
CA GLU A 277 9.42 22.63 19.91
C GLU A 277 9.16 23.51 21.15
N GLU A 278 9.28 24.84 20.98
CA GLU A 278 9.04 25.81 22.04
C GLU A 278 7.57 25.81 22.48
N GLU A 279 6.65 25.89 21.52
CA GLU A 279 5.21 25.85 21.82
C GLU A 279 4.82 24.52 22.46
N TRP A 280 5.35 23.41 21.97
CA TRP A 280 5.05 22.08 22.52
C TRP A 280 5.55 21.95 23.96
N THR A 281 6.74 22.48 24.26
CA THR A 281 7.27 22.53 25.63
C THR A 281 6.33 23.32 26.55
N LEU A 282 5.76 24.43 26.07
CA LEU A 282 4.78 25.22 26.82
C LEU A 282 3.46 24.47 27.00
N VAL A 283 2.99 23.73 26.00
CA VAL A 283 1.80 22.88 26.10
C VAL A 283 1.99 21.79 27.15
N LEU A 284 3.11 21.07 27.10
CA LEU A 284 3.44 20.03 28.08
C LEU A 284 3.51 20.61 29.49
N SER A 285 4.21 21.74 29.65
CA SER A 285 4.32 22.41 30.94
C SER A 285 2.96 22.90 31.45
N GLY A 286 2.11 23.46 30.58
CA GLY A 286 0.77 23.92 30.93
C GLY A 286 -0.15 22.77 31.35
N ALA A 287 -0.10 21.65 30.62
CA ALA A 287 -0.84 20.44 30.93
C ALA A 287 -0.42 19.84 32.28
N GLU A 288 0.90 19.77 32.54
CA GLU A 288 1.46 19.32 33.83
C GLU A 288 0.98 20.20 35.00
N TYR A 289 0.95 21.53 34.82
CA TYR A 289 0.47 22.45 35.86
C TYR A 289 -0.98 22.21 36.28
N LEU A 290 -1.81 21.78 35.33
CA LEU A 290 -3.24 21.52 35.57
C LEU A 290 -3.54 20.04 35.85
N ASP A 291 -2.51 19.19 35.97
CA ASP A 291 -2.64 17.74 36.13
C ASP A 291 -3.50 17.09 35.02
N MET A 292 -3.21 17.47 33.77
CA MET A 292 -3.94 17.03 32.57
C MET A 292 -3.03 16.33 31.58
N HIS A 293 -3.57 15.36 30.84
CA HIS A 293 -2.91 14.89 29.62
C HIS A 293 -2.99 15.98 28.52
N PRO A 294 -2.02 16.11 27.59
CA PRO A 294 -2.01 17.16 26.57
C PRO A 294 -3.31 17.28 25.74
N ALA A 295 -3.94 16.16 25.40
CA ALA A 295 -5.25 16.15 24.72
C ALA A 295 -6.34 16.83 25.55
N GLU A 296 -6.34 16.60 26.86
CA GLU A 296 -7.33 17.16 27.76
C GLU A 296 -7.11 18.66 27.97
N PHE A 297 -5.85 19.06 28.07
CA PHE A 297 -5.44 20.47 28.09
C PHE A 297 -5.92 21.20 26.83
N GLN A 298 -5.75 20.60 25.66
CA GLN A 298 -6.25 21.14 24.39
C GLN A 298 -7.78 21.29 24.36
N ARG A 299 -8.54 20.30 24.83
CA ARG A 299 -10.01 20.41 24.95
C ARG A 299 -10.41 21.51 25.93
N ALA A 300 -9.75 21.59 27.08
CA ALA A 300 -9.99 22.63 28.08
C ALA A 300 -9.73 24.03 27.49
N ALA A 301 -8.70 24.16 26.66
CA ALA A 301 -8.36 25.41 26.00
C ALA A 301 -9.47 25.91 25.07
N ILE A 302 -10.04 25.02 24.25
CA ILE A 302 -11.21 25.34 23.41
C ILE A 302 -12.40 25.79 24.26
N TRP A 303 -12.70 25.07 25.35
CA TRP A 303 -13.79 25.46 26.26
C TRP A 303 -13.57 26.82 26.91
N VAL A 304 -12.36 27.08 27.41
CA VAL A 304 -12.01 28.37 28.00
C VAL A 304 -12.17 29.49 26.98
N THR A 305 -11.67 29.29 25.76
CA THR A 305 -11.76 30.31 24.71
C THR A 305 -13.21 30.56 24.27
N SER A 306 -13.99 29.50 24.05
CA SER A 306 -15.42 29.62 23.75
C SER A 306 -16.19 30.31 24.88
N PHE A 307 -15.83 30.05 26.14
CA PHE A 307 -16.44 30.74 27.28
C PHE A 307 -16.10 32.22 27.29
N LEU A 308 -14.84 32.59 27.04
CA LEU A 308 -14.40 33.98 26.96
C LEU A 308 -15.07 34.74 25.81
N LEU A 309 -15.22 34.11 24.64
CA LEU A 309 -15.95 34.68 23.51
C LEU A 309 -17.41 34.98 23.88
N ASN A 310 -18.10 34.02 24.51
CA ASN A 310 -19.47 34.23 25.01
C ASN A 310 -19.55 35.32 26.08
N LEU A 311 -18.53 35.43 26.94
CA LEU A 311 -18.47 36.45 27.98
C LEU A 311 -18.26 37.86 27.41
N SER A 312 -17.56 37.98 26.28
CA SER A 312 -17.29 39.28 25.65
C SER A 312 -18.56 40.02 25.21
N GLN A 313 -19.64 39.28 24.93
CA GLN A 313 -20.90 39.80 24.38
C GLN A 313 -20.70 40.69 23.13
N ASN A 314 -19.59 40.52 22.40
CA ASN A 314 -19.33 41.26 21.19
C ASN A 314 -20.16 40.66 20.04
N PRO A 315 -21.17 41.38 19.50
CA PRO A 315 -22.05 40.85 18.46
C PRO A 315 -21.30 40.59 17.14
N ASP A 316 -20.19 41.30 16.91
CA ASP A 316 -19.39 41.19 15.69
C ASP A 316 -18.24 40.19 15.83
N GLY A 317 -18.03 39.63 17.04
CA GLY A 317 -16.89 38.77 17.33
C GLY A 317 -15.55 39.52 17.37
N PRO A 318 -14.45 38.83 17.71
CA PRO A 318 -13.11 39.41 17.61
C PRO A 318 -12.74 39.69 16.15
N GLU A 319 -11.71 40.51 15.94
CA GLU A 319 -11.10 40.62 14.60
C GLU A 319 -10.54 39.24 14.18
N PRO A 320 -10.59 38.91 12.87
CA PRO A 320 -9.96 37.71 12.35
C PRO A 320 -8.47 37.63 12.71
N LEU A 321 -7.97 36.42 12.95
CA LEU A 321 -6.54 36.21 13.11
C LEU A 321 -5.87 36.18 11.73
N ASP A 322 -5.21 37.29 11.38
CA ASP A 322 -4.46 37.43 10.13
C ASP A 322 -3.02 37.94 10.40
N PRO A 323 -1.98 37.11 10.16
CA PRO A 323 -2.05 35.74 9.68
C PRO A 323 -2.60 34.77 10.75
N PRO A 324 -3.24 33.65 10.35
CA PRO A 324 -3.64 32.61 11.29
C PRO A 324 -2.41 31.97 11.94
N PRO A 325 -2.57 31.35 13.13
CA PRO A 325 -1.45 30.69 13.80
C PRO A 325 -0.93 29.49 12.98
N ALA A 326 0.39 29.34 12.90
CA ALA A 326 1.00 28.23 12.18
C ALA A 326 0.74 26.88 12.90
N VAL A 327 0.33 25.87 12.14
CA VAL A 327 -0.05 24.53 12.61
C VAL A 327 0.73 23.39 11.95
N ASP A 328 1.79 23.72 11.21
CA ASP A 328 2.68 22.82 10.48
C ASP A 328 3.88 22.32 11.31
N GLY A 329 3.93 22.68 12.61
CA GLY A 329 5.00 22.29 13.51
C GLY A 329 5.14 20.76 13.66
N PRO A 330 6.39 20.27 13.87
CA PRO A 330 6.69 18.83 13.83
C PRO A 330 6.08 18.04 14.99
N TYR A 331 5.73 18.69 16.11
CA TYR A 331 5.04 18.05 17.23
C TYR A 331 3.53 18.10 17.00
N ARG A 332 2.97 17.03 16.42
CA ARG A 332 1.53 16.94 16.11
C ARG A 332 0.77 16.23 17.21
N MET A 333 -0.37 16.79 17.60
CA MET A 333 -1.29 16.19 18.56
C MET A 333 -2.67 16.09 17.94
N LYS A 334 -3.30 14.91 18.07
CA LYS A 334 -4.66 14.65 17.61
C LYS A 334 -5.60 14.61 18.82
N THR A 335 -6.59 15.49 18.85
CA THR A 335 -7.52 15.62 19.99
C THR A 335 -8.97 15.39 19.55
N ALA A 336 -9.67 14.54 20.30
CA ALA A 336 -11.05 14.15 20.03
C ALA A 336 -12.07 15.15 20.59
N TYR A 337 -13.06 15.49 19.76
CA TYR A 337 -14.18 16.36 20.06
C TYR A 337 -15.49 15.63 19.85
N PHE A 338 -16.24 15.46 20.95
CA PHE A 338 -17.48 14.70 20.96
C PHE A 338 -18.70 15.61 20.79
N ALA A 339 -19.65 15.12 20.00
CA ALA A 339 -20.95 15.75 19.82
C ALA A 339 -21.73 15.86 21.13
N SER A 340 -21.67 14.80 21.94
CA SER A 340 -22.44 14.62 23.18
C SER A 340 -22.02 15.54 24.32
N SER A 341 -20.76 15.98 24.36
CA SER A 341 -20.25 16.90 25.36
C SER A 341 -20.35 18.37 24.94
N GLY A 342 -20.77 18.65 23.71
CA GLY A 342 -20.77 20.00 23.13
C GLY A 342 -19.39 20.48 22.67
N GLY A 343 -18.35 19.65 22.77
CA GLY A 343 -16.98 20.02 22.40
C GLY A 343 -16.86 20.45 20.94
N GLN A 344 -17.61 19.80 20.04
CA GLN A 344 -17.62 20.17 18.62
C GLN A 344 -18.18 21.59 18.39
N ILE A 345 -19.27 21.94 19.08
CA ILE A 345 -19.84 23.30 19.02
C ILE A 345 -18.83 24.33 19.53
N ALA A 346 -18.13 24.02 20.62
CA ALA A 346 -17.13 24.93 21.17
C ALA A 346 -15.96 25.15 20.19
N ALA A 347 -15.48 24.08 19.53
CA ALA A 347 -14.41 24.18 18.54
C ALA A 347 -14.83 24.98 17.31
N GLU A 348 -16.00 24.68 16.73
CA GLU A 348 -16.58 25.42 15.60
C GLU A 348 -16.82 26.89 15.94
N HIS A 349 -17.28 27.18 17.17
CA HIS A 349 -17.51 28.54 17.64
C HIS A 349 -16.20 29.35 17.73
N VAL A 350 -15.13 28.77 18.27
CA VAL A 350 -13.81 29.43 18.31
C VAL A 350 -13.28 29.67 16.90
N ALA A 351 -13.35 28.66 16.03
CA ALA A 351 -12.88 28.76 14.65
C ALA A 351 -13.65 29.84 13.86
N GLY A 352 -14.98 29.83 13.95
CA GLY A 352 -15.84 30.81 13.31
C GLY A 352 -15.62 32.23 13.83
N ALA A 353 -15.42 32.39 15.14
CA ALA A 353 -15.18 33.71 15.76
C ALA A 353 -13.91 34.40 15.24
N PHE A 354 -12.85 33.64 14.96
CA PHE A 354 -11.57 34.17 14.46
C PHE A 354 -11.39 34.02 12.95
N ALA A 355 -12.37 33.46 12.24
CA ALA A 355 -12.32 33.14 10.80
C ALA A 355 -11.11 32.28 10.40
N ILE A 356 -10.86 31.21 11.17
CA ILE A 356 -9.75 30.26 11.01
C ILE A 356 -10.25 28.81 10.93
N ASN A 357 -9.39 27.87 10.53
CA ASN A 357 -9.74 26.44 10.47
C ASN A 357 -9.69 25.75 11.86
N GLY A 358 -10.02 24.45 11.90
CA GLY A 358 -10.10 23.69 13.14
C GLY A 358 -8.74 23.55 13.85
N ALA A 359 -7.67 23.25 13.12
CA ALA A 359 -6.33 23.15 13.69
C ALA A 359 -5.84 24.49 14.25
N GLU A 360 -6.09 25.59 13.52
CA GLU A 360 -5.74 26.95 13.92
C GLU A 360 -6.54 27.38 15.15
N ALA A 361 -7.82 27.06 15.23
CA ALA A 361 -8.67 27.32 16.39
C ALA A 361 -8.16 26.60 17.64
N GLN A 362 -7.79 25.33 17.50
CA GLN A 362 -7.14 24.57 18.56
C GLN A 362 -5.83 25.24 19.00
N LYS A 363 -4.99 25.66 18.05
CA LYS A 363 -3.71 26.33 18.33
C LYS A 363 -3.91 27.65 19.08
N ALA A 364 -4.78 28.52 18.57
CA ALA A 364 -5.12 29.81 19.19
C ALA A 364 -5.63 29.64 20.62
N ALA A 365 -6.60 28.73 20.81
CA ALA A 365 -7.17 28.45 22.12
C ALA A 365 -6.11 27.90 23.09
N THR A 366 -5.26 26.99 22.62
CA THR A 366 -4.16 26.42 23.43
C THR A 366 -3.19 27.51 23.88
N THR A 367 -2.82 28.42 22.98
CA THR A 367 -1.96 29.57 23.30
C THR A 367 -2.59 30.47 24.38
N VAL A 368 -3.90 30.73 24.30
CA VAL A 368 -4.63 31.46 25.34
C VAL A 368 -4.53 30.74 26.69
N LEU A 369 -4.75 29.42 26.73
CA LEU A 369 -4.68 28.69 27.99
C LEU A 369 -3.25 28.62 28.55
N VAL A 370 -2.24 28.43 27.70
CA VAL A 370 -0.81 28.52 28.08
C VAL A 370 -0.51 29.88 28.72
N PHE A 371 -0.97 30.96 28.11
CA PHE A 371 -0.80 32.32 28.65
C PHE A 371 -1.46 32.47 30.02
N LEU A 372 -2.70 32.00 30.19
CA LEU A 372 -3.42 32.05 31.46
C LEU A 372 -2.72 31.23 32.56
N VAL A 373 -2.17 30.06 32.22
CA VAL A 373 -1.34 29.26 33.13
C VAL A 373 -0.07 30.02 33.51
N GLY A 374 0.58 30.68 32.56
CA GLY A 374 1.75 31.53 32.81
C GLY A 374 1.46 32.66 33.81
N LEU A 375 0.30 33.32 33.68
CA LEU A 375 -0.14 34.34 34.65
C LEU A 375 -0.41 33.75 36.03
N SER A 376 -0.97 32.54 36.09
CA SER A 376 -1.26 31.83 37.35
C SER A 376 0.03 31.48 38.11
N ARG A 377 1.05 31.00 37.40
CA ARG A 377 2.40 30.72 37.95
C ARG A 377 3.09 31.97 38.48
N ALA A 378 3.10 33.04 37.69
CA ALA A 378 3.70 34.31 38.09
C ALA A 378 3.10 34.87 39.40
N ARG A 379 1.82 34.60 39.67
CA ARG A 379 1.15 34.98 40.92
C ARG A 379 1.52 34.08 42.11
N THR A 380 1.78 32.80 41.88
CA THR A 380 2.04 31.82 42.93
C THR A 380 3.52 31.72 43.34
N GLY A 381 4.42 32.34 42.58
CA GLY A 381 5.86 32.42 42.91
C GLY A 381 6.63 31.11 42.65
N THR A 382 6.01 30.19 41.92
CA THR A 382 6.55 28.96 41.35
C THR A 382 6.48 29.08 39.83
#